data_AF-A0AA85B311-F1
#
_entry.id   AF-A0AA85B311-F1
#
_cell.length_a   1.000
_cell.length_b   1.000
_cell.length_c   1.000
_cell.angle_alpha   90.00
_cell.angle_beta   90.00
_cell.angle_gamma   90.00
#
_symmetry.space_group_name_H-M   'P 1'
#
loop_
_entity.id
_entity.type
_entity.pdbx_description
1 polymer ?
#
loop_
_entity_poly.entity_id
_entity_poly.type
_entity_poly.pdbx_seq_one_letter_code
_entity_poly.pdbx_strand_id
1 'polypeptide(L)'
;MNSGVKCHSSCLVAYNDLKMHKKHRYVLLHIDGGGEVRILKEAKREATYEDFRNDMIEAMKLGDGRYVVYDYEYPNKTTDLFFIMWTPRNLSLLKNMVYASTMCCIKCQFQGVKHTLEAHDLEDISEERFIEVGKQNRLC
;
A
#
# COMPACT_ATOMS: atom_id res chain seq x y z
N MET A 1 16.36 12.15 5.28
CA MET A 1 17.34 11.06 5.03
C MET A 1 16.68 10.07 4.08
N ASN A 2 17.29 9.83 2.91
CA ASN A 2 16.77 8.88 1.93
C ASN A 2 17.56 7.58 2.10
N SER A 3 16.91 6.45 2.38
CA SER A 3 17.61 5.16 2.62
C SER A 3 18.34 4.60 1.41
N GLY A 4 18.31 5.28 0.26
CA GLY A 4 18.92 4.80 -0.99
C GLY A 4 18.20 3.59 -1.60
N VAL A 5 17.09 3.16 -1.00
CA VAL A 5 16.27 2.04 -1.46
C VAL A 5 15.69 2.37 -2.82
N LYS A 6 15.92 1.47 -3.79
CA LYS A 6 15.49 1.66 -5.17
C LYS A 6 14.19 0.91 -5.41
N CYS A 7 13.27 1.55 -6.11
CA CYS A 7 12.10 0.84 -6.64
C CYS A 7 12.50 0.07 -7.88
N HIS A 8 12.19 -1.23 -7.91
CA HIS A 8 12.32 -2.00 -9.14
C HIS A 8 11.34 -1.46 -10.20
N SER A 9 11.76 -1.44 -11.47
CA SER A 9 10.95 -0.88 -12.56
C SER A 9 9.60 -1.58 -12.73
N SER A 10 9.51 -2.86 -12.38
CA SER A 10 8.26 -3.63 -12.40
C SER A 10 7.18 -3.02 -11.51
N CYS A 11 7.55 -2.40 -10.38
CA CYS A 11 6.60 -1.78 -9.45
C CYS A 11 5.84 -0.62 -10.11
N LEU A 12 6.51 0.13 -10.99
CA LEU A 12 5.89 1.22 -11.75
C LEU A 12 4.96 0.69 -12.84
N VAL A 13 5.33 -0.42 -13.47
CA VAL A 13 4.47 -1.09 -14.47
C VAL A 13 3.19 -1.57 -13.81
N ALA A 14 3.28 -2.32 -12.70
CA ALA A 14 2.12 -2.81 -11.95
C ALA A 14 1.24 -1.67 -11.43
N TYR A 15 1.85 -0.58 -10.96
CA TYR A 15 1.11 0.62 -10.55
C TYR A 15 0.35 1.25 -11.72
N ASN A 16 0.99 1.40 -12.89
CA ASN A 16 0.34 1.94 -14.08
C ASN A 16 -0.77 1.02 -14.59
N ASP A 17 -0.60 -0.31 -14.55
CA ASP A 17 -1.63 -1.28 -14.90
C ASP A 17 -2.82 -1.23 -13.93
N LEU A 18 -2.59 -1.06 -12.64
CA LEU A 18 -3.64 -0.86 -11.65
C LEU A 18 -4.38 0.46 -11.89
N LYS A 19 -3.65 1.57 -12.12
CA LYS A 19 -4.24 2.90 -12.27
C LYS A 19 -4.97 3.10 -13.60
N MET A 20 -4.34 2.75 -14.73
CA MET A 20 -4.88 3.00 -16.07
C MET A 20 -5.82 1.88 -16.53
N HIS A 21 -5.41 0.62 -16.33
CA HIS A 21 -6.15 -0.53 -16.85
C HIS A 21 -7.08 -1.17 -15.82
N LYS A 22 -7.00 -0.77 -14.54
CA LYS A 22 -7.80 -1.35 -13.43
C LYS A 22 -7.75 -2.88 -13.41
N LYS A 23 -6.64 -3.48 -13.84
CA LYS A 23 -6.47 -4.95 -13.90
C LYS A 23 -6.40 -5.58 -12.51
N HIS A 24 -5.84 -4.83 -11.57
CA HIS A 24 -5.61 -5.26 -10.20
C HIS A 24 -6.48 -4.46 -9.25
N ARG A 25 -6.97 -5.09 -8.18
CA ARG A 25 -7.65 -4.38 -7.09
C ARG A 25 -6.63 -3.75 -6.14
N TYR A 26 -5.59 -4.50 -5.84
CA TYR A 26 -4.49 -4.05 -5.01
C TYR A 26 -3.18 -4.72 -5.36
N VAL A 27 -2.09 -4.01 -5.10
CA VAL A 27 -0.73 -4.51 -5.29
C VAL A 27 0.02 -4.39 -3.98
N LEU A 28 0.59 -5.51 -3.54
CA LEU A 28 1.44 -5.60 -2.37
C LEU A 28 2.89 -5.49 -2.82
N LEU A 29 3.63 -4.61 -2.16
CA LEU A 29 5.06 -4.42 -2.37
C LEU A 29 5.78 -4.64 -1.05
N HIS A 30 7.00 -5.13 -1.12
CA HIS A 30 7.87 -5.27 0.04
C HIS A 30 9.28 -4.80 -0.31
N ILE A 31 10.05 -4.47 0.72
CA ILE A 31 11.47 -4.22 0.59
C ILE A 31 12.17 -5.57 0.77
N ASP A 32 12.94 -5.97 -0.23
CA ASP A 32 13.78 -7.17 -0.16
C ASP A 32 15.03 -6.92 0.70
N GLY A 33 15.68 -7.99 1.16
CA GLY A 33 16.93 -7.91 1.92
C GLY A 33 18.06 -7.16 1.20
N GLY A 34 18.00 -7.07 -0.14
CA GLY A 34 18.90 -6.25 -0.95
C GLY A 34 18.65 -4.74 -0.91
N GLY A 35 17.61 -4.25 -0.21
CA GLY A 35 17.27 -2.83 -0.16
C GLY A 35 16.60 -2.34 -1.45
N GLU A 36 15.82 -3.20 -2.10
CA GLU A 36 15.04 -2.88 -3.30
C GLU A 36 13.55 -3.15 -3.04
N VAL A 37 12.67 -2.28 -3.54
CA VAL A 37 11.21 -2.50 -3.48
C VAL A 37 10.81 -3.42 -4.61
N ARG A 38 10.20 -4.55 -4.27
CA ARG A 38 9.69 -5.56 -5.21
C ARG A 38 8.21 -5.81 -4.99
N ILE A 39 7.57 -6.31 -6.03
CA ILE A 39 6.17 -6.74 -5.99
C ILE A 39 6.12 -8.08 -5.25
N LEU A 40 5.30 -8.14 -4.21
CA LEU A 40 5.02 -9.37 -3.48
C LEU A 40 3.83 -10.10 -4.10
N LYS A 41 2.75 -9.37 -4.39
CA LYS A 41 1.49 -9.94 -4.86
C LYS A 41 0.69 -8.91 -5.64
N GLU A 42 0.08 -9.35 -6.73
CA GLU A 42 -0.83 -8.56 -7.54
C GLU A 42 -2.21 -9.20 -7.48
N ALA A 43 -3.13 -8.60 -6.72
CA ALA A 43 -4.46 -9.14 -6.56
C ALA A 43 -5.32 -8.83 -7.78
N LYS A 44 -6.15 -9.80 -8.20
CA LYS A 44 -7.09 -9.62 -9.31
C LYS A 44 -8.11 -8.53 -8.98
N ARG A 45 -8.74 -7.95 -10.02
CA ARG A 45 -9.79 -6.93 -9.85
C ARG A 45 -10.97 -7.38 -8.97
N GLU A 46 -11.25 -8.68 -8.98
CA GLU A 46 -12.35 -9.31 -8.23
C GLU A 46 -12.02 -9.56 -6.74
N ALA A 47 -10.78 -9.28 -6.31
CA ALA A 47 -10.39 -9.51 -4.92
C ALA A 47 -11.20 -8.61 -3.97
N THR A 48 -11.62 -9.20 -2.85
CA THR A 48 -12.45 -8.53 -1.85
C THR A 48 -11.61 -7.86 -0.77
N TYR A 49 -12.25 -7.04 0.06
CA TYR A 49 -11.61 -6.49 1.25
C TYR A 49 -11.16 -7.60 2.22
N GLU A 50 -11.88 -8.71 2.30
CA GLU A 50 -11.49 -9.85 3.14
C GLU A 50 -10.20 -10.52 2.65
N ASP A 51 -10.01 -10.66 1.33
CA ASP A 51 -8.75 -11.16 0.74
C ASP A 51 -7.59 -10.24 1.12
N PHE A 52 -7.79 -8.93 0.97
CA PHE A 52 -6.80 -7.92 1.36
C PHE A 52 -6.45 -8.01 2.86
N ARG A 53 -7.47 -8.12 3.72
CA ARG A 53 -7.29 -8.25 5.16
C ARG A 53 -6.54 -9.53 5.52
N ASN A 54 -6.84 -10.65 4.87
CA ASN A 54 -6.11 -11.91 5.07
C ASN A 54 -4.64 -11.80 4.67
N ASP A 55 -4.34 -11.14 3.54
CA ASP A 55 -2.96 -10.85 3.14
C ASP A 55 -2.22 -9.99 4.18
N MET A 56 -2.88 -9.01 4.79
CA MET A 56 -2.28 -8.18 5.86
C MET A 56 -2.07 -8.96 7.16
N ILE A 57 -3.00 -9.85 7.53
CA ILE A 57 -2.84 -10.76 8.68
C ILE A 57 -1.63 -11.67 8.47
N GLU A 58 -1.44 -12.20 7.26
CA GLU A 58 -0.27 -13.01 6.94
C GLU A 58 1.03 -12.19 7.06
N ALA A 59 1.04 -10.95 6.57
CA ALA A 59 2.17 -10.02 6.73
C ALA A 59 2.53 -9.82 8.19
N MET A 60 1.52 -9.61 9.03
CA MET A 60 1.66 -9.43 10.46
C MET A 60 2.27 -10.66 11.14
N LYS A 61 1.81 -11.87 10.76
CA LYS A 61 2.34 -13.14 11.28
C LYS A 61 3.80 -13.37 10.91
N LEU A 62 4.20 -12.97 9.71
CA LEU A 62 5.59 -13.04 9.25
C LEU A 62 6.48 -11.99 9.92
N GLY A 63 5.89 -10.94 10.51
CA GLY A 63 6.63 -9.84 11.12
C GLY A 63 7.32 -8.97 10.09
N ASP A 64 6.69 -8.79 8.93
CA ASP A 64 7.21 -7.98 7.82
C ASP A 64 6.28 -6.80 7.49
N GLY A 65 6.91 -5.66 7.19
CA GLY A 65 6.21 -4.50 6.64
C GLY A 65 5.84 -4.74 5.18
N ARG A 66 4.81 -4.06 4.70
CA ARG A 66 4.40 -4.08 3.29
C ARG A 66 3.93 -2.69 2.88
N TYR A 67 4.14 -2.33 1.62
CA TYR A 67 3.41 -1.22 1.02
C TYR A 67 2.26 -1.77 0.20
N VAL A 68 1.15 -1.07 0.21
CA VAL A 68 -0.06 -1.46 -0.50
C VAL A 68 -0.50 -0.29 -1.35
N VAL A 69 -0.71 -0.55 -2.63
CA VAL A 69 -1.51 0.34 -3.48
C VAL A 69 -2.88 -0.31 -3.61
N TYR A 70 -3.91 0.36 -3.11
CA TYR A 70 -5.27 -0.15 -3.05
C TYR A 70 -6.20 0.77 -3.84
N ASP A 71 -6.87 0.23 -4.86
CA ASP A 71 -7.93 0.95 -5.58
C ASP A 71 -9.27 0.68 -4.89
N TYR A 72 -9.65 1.57 -3.98
CA TYR A 72 -10.91 1.43 -3.25
C TYR A 72 -12.07 1.98 -4.07
N GLU A 73 -13.04 1.13 -4.36
CA GLU A 73 -14.29 1.51 -5.01
C GLU A 73 -15.37 1.74 -3.96
N TYR A 74 -15.82 2.98 -3.87
CA TYR A 74 -16.91 3.39 -3.00
C TYR A 74 -18.25 2.88 -3.53
N PRO A 75 -19.28 2.77 -2.66
CA PRO A 75 -20.63 2.40 -3.07
C PRO A 75 -21.26 3.33 -4.11
N ASN A 76 -20.76 4.57 -4.24
CA ASN A 76 -21.16 5.51 -5.28
C ASN A 76 -20.45 5.29 -6.64
N LYS A 77 -19.79 4.13 -6.84
CA LYS A 77 -18.99 3.76 -8.03
C LYS A 77 -17.80 4.68 -8.32
N THR A 78 -17.42 5.55 -7.40
CA THR A 78 -16.16 6.30 -7.51
C THR A 78 -15.02 5.45 -6.96
N THR A 79 -13.87 5.53 -7.60
CA THR A 79 -12.66 4.82 -7.18
C THR A 79 -11.60 5.83 -6.78
N ASP A 80 -11.04 5.69 -5.59
CA ASP A 80 -9.90 6.50 -5.16
C ASP A 80 -8.71 5.59 -4.85
N LEU A 81 -7.51 6.05 -5.25
CA LEU A 81 -6.26 5.32 -5.04
C LEU A 81 -5.69 5.66 -3.66
N PHE A 82 -5.54 4.61 -2.86
CA PHE A 82 -4.92 4.63 -1.55
C PHE A 82 -3.54 4.02 -1.62
N PHE A 83 -2.56 4.72 -1.02
CA PHE A 83 -1.26 4.18 -0.73
C PHE A 83 -1.14 3.96 0.77
N ILE A 84 -1.02 2.70 1.18
CA ILE A 84 -0.99 2.31 2.58
C ILE A 84 0.39 1.78 2.89
N MET A 85 1.04 2.34 3.92
CA MET A 85 2.23 1.76 4.51
C MET A 85 1.80 0.88 5.69
N TRP A 86 1.95 -0.43 5.56
CA TRP A 86 1.69 -1.39 6.62
C TRP A 86 2.98 -1.71 7.36
N THR A 87 3.07 -1.30 8.62
CA THR A 87 4.20 -1.65 9.51
C THR A 87 3.66 -2.15 10.84
N PRO A 88 3.56 -3.47 11.02
CA PRO A 88 2.95 -4.02 12.23
C PRO A 88 3.84 -3.76 13.45
N ARG A 89 3.27 -3.64 14.65
CA ARG A 89 4.03 -3.30 15.86
C ARG A 89 5.13 -4.30 16.23
N ASN A 90 4.99 -5.56 15.80
CA ASN A 90 6.01 -6.60 16.00
C ASN A 90 7.18 -6.52 15.00
N LEU A 91 7.14 -5.58 14.04
CA LEU A 91 8.22 -5.35 13.08
C LEU A 91 9.48 -4.88 13.79
N SER A 92 10.64 -5.41 13.41
CA SER A 92 11.93 -4.95 13.94
C SER A 92 12.13 -3.46 13.70
N LEU A 93 12.68 -2.74 14.69
CA LEU A 93 12.91 -1.29 14.64
C LEU A 93 13.67 -0.86 13.37
N LEU A 94 14.70 -1.60 12.98
CA LEU A 94 15.49 -1.32 11.78
C LEU A 94 14.64 -1.41 10.50
N LYS A 95 13.81 -2.46 10.35
CA LYS A 95 12.88 -2.56 9.21
C LYS A 95 11.87 -1.41 9.22
N ASN A 96 11.28 -1.08 10.37
CA ASN A 96 10.32 0.02 10.46
C ASN A 96 10.94 1.35 9.99
N MET A 97 12.16 1.64 10.43
CA MET A 97 12.89 2.83 9.98
C MET A 97 13.15 2.84 8.48
N VAL A 98 13.50 1.68 7.89
CA VAL A 98 13.72 1.55 6.44
C VAL A 98 12.41 1.76 5.67
N TYR A 99 11.29 1.20 6.14
CA TYR A 99 9.97 1.40 5.54
C TYR A 99 9.54 2.87 5.60
N ALA A 100 9.65 3.52 6.76
CA ALA A 100 9.30 4.93 6.91
C ALA A 100 10.17 5.85 6.02
N SER A 101 11.48 5.58 5.96
CA SER A 101 12.43 6.38 5.17
C SER A 101 12.26 6.18 3.66
N THR A 102 11.87 4.98 3.23
CA THR A 102 11.65 4.64 1.81
C THR A 102 10.29 5.12 1.31
N MET A 103 9.32 5.30 2.20
CA MET A 103 7.95 5.73 1.87
C MET A 103 7.93 6.99 1.00
N CYS A 104 8.72 7.99 1.34
CA CYS A 104 8.77 9.25 0.60
C CYS A 104 9.24 9.06 -0.85
N CYS A 105 10.25 8.22 -1.06
CA CYS A 105 10.78 7.93 -2.39
C CYS A 105 9.75 7.20 -3.26
N ILE A 106 9.08 6.18 -2.70
CA ILE A 106 8.03 5.43 -3.39
C ILE A 106 6.86 6.35 -3.75
N LYS A 107 6.41 7.17 -2.80
CA LYS A 107 5.29 8.11 -3.00
C LYS A 107 5.57 9.10 -4.14
N CYS A 108 6.80 9.59 -4.25
CA CYS A 108 7.18 10.48 -5.36
C CYS A 108 7.11 9.80 -6.73
N GLN A 109 7.33 8.48 -6.80
CA GLN A 109 7.22 7.74 -8.06
C GLN A 109 5.76 7.37 -8.41
N PHE A 110 4.92 7.08 -7.42
CA PHE A 110 3.51 6.77 -7.60
C PHE A 110 2.65 8.04 -7.69
N GLN A 111 2.80 8.76 -8.80
CA GLN A 111 2.05 9.99 -9.04
C GLN A 111 0.56 9.73 -9.27
N GLY A 112 -0.29 10.49 -8.57
CA GLY A 112 -1.76 10.40 -8.67
C GLY A 112 -2.43 9.51 -7.64
N VAL A 113 -1.69 9.01 -6.65
CA VAL A 113 -2.29 8.56 -5.39
C VAL A 113 -2.98 9.74 -4.72
N LYS A 114 -4.27 9.58 -4.37
CA LYS A 114 -5.05 10.62 -3.71
C LYS A 114 -4.87 10.64 -2.20
N HIS A 115 -4.72 9.47 -1.61
CA HIS A 115 -4.67 9.31 -0.16
C HIS A 115 -3.48 8.45 0.25
N THR A 116 -2.77 8.89 1.28
CA THR A 116 -1.72 8.10 1.93
C THR A 116 -2.19 7.75 3.33
N LEU A 117 -2.04 6.48 3.71
CA LEU A 117 -2.39 5.94 5.01
C LEU A 117 -1.18 5.22 5.60
N GLU A 118 -1.00 5.34 6.89
CA GLU A 118 -0.02 4.59 7.66
C GLU A 118 -0.82 3.71 8.61
N ALA A 119 -0.55 2.41 8.58
CA ALA A 119 -1.30 1.41 9.31
C ALA A 119 -0.34 0.53 10.10
N HIS A 120 -0.63 0.37 11.39
CA HIS A 120 0.16 -0.45 12.30
C HIS A 120 -0.64 -1.64 12.83
N ASP A 121 -1.95 -1.51 12.84
CA ASP A 121 -2.88 -2.50 13.33
C ASP A 121 -3.99 -2.76 12.30
N LEU A 122 -4.67 -3.90 12.40
CA LEU A 122 -5.72 -4.27 11.44
C LEU A 122 -6.92 -3.31 11.48
N GLU A 123 -7.06 -2.57 12.58
CA GLU A 123 -8.10 -1.55 12.74
C GLU A 123 -7.83 -0.33 11.84
N ASP A 124 -6.56 0.02 11.59
CA ASP A 124 -6.17 1.17 10.75
C ASP A 124 -6.50 0.96 9.26
N ILE A 125 -6.66 -0.31 8.85
CA ILE A 125 -7.02 -0.67 7.48
C ILE A 125 -8.51 -0.99 7.33
N SER A 126 -9.33 -0.67 8.33
CA SER A 126 -10.77 -0.93 8.27
C SER A 126 -11.46 -0.11 7.17
N GLU A 127 -12.55 -0.63 6.61
CA GLU A 127 -13.32 0.06 5.57
C GLU A 127 -13.81 1.45 6.01
N GLU A 128 -14.19 1.58 7.29
CA GLU A 128 -14.54 2.86 7.92
C GLU A 128 -13.42 3.90 7.78
N ARG A 129 -12.16 3.50 7.96
CA ARG A 129 -11.01 4.39 7.90
C ARG A 129 -10.74 4.86 6.48
N PHE A 130 -10.89 3.97 5.49
CA PHE A 130 -10.82 4.36 4.07
C PHE A 130 -11.91 5.36 3.69
N ILE A 131 -13.12 5.20 4.24
CA ILE A 131 -14.22 6.13 4.02
C ILE A 131 -13.93 7.48 4.69
N GLU A 132 -13.42 7.48 5.91
CA GLU A 132 -13.08 8.70 6.64
C GLU A 132 -11.98 9.50 5.94
N VAL A 133 -10.86 8.85 5.61
CA VAL A 133 -9.73 9.48 4.91
C VAL A 133 -10.14 9.95 3.50
N GLY A 134 -11.01 9.19 2.83
CA GLY A 134 -11.60 9.55 1.55
C GLY A 134 -12.43 10.83 1.60
N LYS A 135 -13.23 11.01 2.67
CA LYS A 135 -14.08 12.19 2.87
C LYS A 135 -13.27 13.44 3.25
N GLN A 136 -12.23 13.28 4.06
CA GLN A 136 -11.41 14.38 4.58
C GLN A 136 -10.77 15.23 3.45
N ASN A 137 -10.47 14.61 2.31
CA ASN A 137 -9.76 15.26 1.20
C ASN A 137 -10.68 15.84 0.11
N ARG A 138 -12.02 15.79 0.29
CA ARG A 138 -13.00 16.39 -0.65
C ARG A 138 -13.49 17.78 -0.21
N LEU A 139 -12.93 18.34 0.87
CA LEU A 139 -13.36 19.62 1.49
C LEU A 139 -12.36 20.77 1.29
N CYS A 140 -11.48 20.70 0.29
CA CYS A 140 -10.62 21.83 -0.10
C CYS A 140 -10.73 22.08 -1.61
#